data_AF-A0A8W8NXA6-F1
#
_entry.id   AF-A0A8W8NXA6-F1
#
_cell.length_a   1.000
_cell.length_b   1.000
_cell.length_c   1.000
_cell.angle_alpha   90.00
_cell.angle_beta   90.00
_cell.angle_gamma   90.00
#
_symmetry.space_group_name_H-M   'P 1'
#
loop_
_entity.id
_entity.type
_entity.pdbx_description
1 polymer ?
#
loop_
_entity_poly.entity_id
_entity_poly.type
_entity_poly.pdbx_seq_one_letter_code
_entity_poly.pdbx_strand_id
1 'polypeptide(L)'
;MDHKKNVSPSYNVEYVEEVGVPSSQNTDTVGTDMKFEIFSTSSCYSSLPSSQDWYEQNKTPKEKLNEALLRLSDNKFQPLKSQLTRPWSELAKSAKYYYISKAKEAVMIVLSIIAPGQEDTILLKLSPSSTNESDATDKATQQLIEAYHVTADKKTQLQILSLFANNFTKEKLLQLVPSLTQSKIDAARKHASVIGPGQILNPPKIYRIRLTRPKLLHFLEYVSMPSISKVLGFGTMQLHLSSGEKIQIPKVIRNAVSARIIANYLEYCKETELHLCTES
;
A
#
# COMPACT_ATOMS: atom_id res chain seq x y z
N MET A 1 43.72 36.70 21.41
CA MET A 1 43.81 35.72 20.31
C MET A 1 42.57 35.94 19.43
N ASP A 2 42.53 36.90 18.50
CA ASP A 2 43.61 37.40 17.60
C ASP A 2 44.22 36.24 16.80
N HIS A 3 44.28 36.21 15.46
CA HIS A 3 44.14 37.22 14.38
C HIS A 3 43.86 36.42 13.05
N LYS A 4 43.58 36.95 11.84
CA LYS A 4 43.44 38.31 11.24
C LYS A 4 42.59 38.18 9.94
N LYS A 5 41.87 39.25 9.56
CA LYS A 5 41.78 39.95 8.23
C LYS A 5 42.11 39.17 6.92
N ASN A 6 41.59 39.44 5.72
CA ASN A 6 40.63 40.35 5.05
C ASN A 6 40.97 40.17 3.54
N VAL A 7 40.10 40.59 2.61
CA VAL A 7 40.39 41.55 1.51
C VAL A 7 39.22 41.55 0.52
N SER A 8 38.70 42.75 0.24
CA SER A 8 37.82 43.05 -0.89
C SER A 8 38.62 43.83 -1.94
N PRO A 9 38.11 43.95 -3.17
CA PRO A 9 38.23 45.22 -3.86
C PRO A 9 36.87 45.78 -4.30
N SER A 10 36.75 47.11 -4.19
CA SER A 10 35.72 47.93 -4.82
C SER A 10 36.29 48.48 -6.14
N TYR A 11 35.43 48.69 -7.14
CA TYR A 11 35.63 49.73 -8.15
C TYR A 11 34.29 50.38 -8.49
N ASN A 12 34.23 51.71 -8.34
CA ASN A 12 33.23 52.58 -8.97
C ASN A 12 33.79 53.07 -10.30
N VAL A 13 32.96 53.22 -11.33
CA VAL A 13 33.09 54.32 -12.30
C VAL A 13 31.68 54.86 -12.62
N GLU A 14 31.60 56.16 -12.66
CA GLU A 14 30.44 57.03 -12.87
C GLU A 14 30.40 57.47 -14.34
N TYR A 15 29.20 57.59 -14.94
CA TYR A 15 28.99 58.44 -16.11
C TYR A 15 27.58 59.04 -16.10
N VAL A 16 27.54 60.35 -16.31
CA VAL A 16 26.36 61.21 -16.43
C VAL A 16 26.36 61.76 -17.85
N GLU A 17 25.21 61.82 -18.51
CA GLU A 17 24.85 63.00 -19.32
C GLU A 17 23.35 63.09 -19.59
N GLU A 18 22.88 64.32 -19.80
CA GLU A 18 21.48 64.72 -19.90
C GLU A 18 21.00 64.85 -21.36
N VAL A 19 20.00 65.70 -21.57
CA VAL A 19 19.50 66.28 -22.83
C VAL A 19 18.51 65.39 -23.61
N GLY A 20 17.29 65.84 -23.90
CA GLY A 20 16.67 67.11 -23.50
C GLY A 20 15.23 67.25 -24.00
N VAL A 21 14.45 68.08 -23.32
CA VAL A 21 13.15 68.58 -23.80
C VAL A 21 13.42 69.82 -24.66
N PRO A 22 12.64 70.03 -25.74
CA PRO A 22 11.93 71.30 -25.78
C PRO A 22 10.44 71.13 -26.08
N SER A 23 9.65 71.80 -25.26
CA SER A 23 8.29 72.23 -25.59
C SER A 23 8.36 73.24 -26.74
N SER A 24 7.35 73.26 -27.61
CA SER A 24 6.87 74.55 -28.12
C SER A 24 5.38 74.50 -28.37
N GLN A 25 4.67 75.45 -27.78
CA GLN A 25 3.27 75.76 -28.07
C GLN A 25 3.16 76.63 -29.32
N ASN A 26 1.96 76.64 -29.91
CA ASN A 26 1.26 77.73 -30.62
C ASN A 26 0.09 77.04 -31.38
N THR A 27 -1.20 77.22 -31.06
CA THR A 27 -2.04 78.41 -31.35
C THR A 27 -1.86 78.86 -32.81
N ASP A 28 -2.84 78.72 -33.70
CA ASP A 28 -4.03 79.57 -33.67
C ASP A 28 -5.27 79.04 -34.44
N THR A 29 -6.31 79.87 -34.38
CA THR A 29 -7.73 79.68 -34.70
C THR A 29 -8.15 79.60 -36.18
N VAL A 30 -9.47 79.36 -36.36
CA VAL A 30 -10.31 79.52 -37.56
C VAL A 30 -10.30 78.28 -38.49
N GLY A 31 -11.43 77.69 -38.89
CA GLY A 31 -12.83 78.09 -38.72
C GLY A 31 -13.53 78.23 -40.07
N THR A 32 -13.72 77.12 -40.78
CA THR A 32 -14.52 77.10 -42.01
C THR A 32 -15.31 75.79 -42.11
N ASP A 33 -16.63 75.92 -42.12
CA ASP A 33 -17.57 74.84 -42.40
C ASP A 33 -17.53 74.53 -43.91
N MET A 34 -17.14 73.31 -44.26
CA MET A 34 -17.38 72.73 -45.58
C MET A 34 -17.82 71.28 -45.43
N LYS A 35 -19.14 71.07 -45.48
CA LYS A 35 -19.71 69.76 -45.83
C LYS A 35 -19.21 69.36 -47.22
N PHE A 36 -18.52 68.23 -47.31
CA PHE A 36 -18.36 67.50 -48.56
C PHE A 36 -18.59 66.00 -48.34
N GLU A 37 -18.88 65.31 -49.43
CA GLU A 37 -19.75 64.13 -49.44
C GLU A 37 -19.14 62.83 -48.89
N ILE A 38 -20.04 61.92 -48.51
CA ILE A 38 -19.70 60.54 -48.13
C ILE A 38 -19.23 59.77 -49.38
N PHE A 39 -17.93 59.79 -49.63
CA PHE A 39 -17.30 58.83 -50.53
C PHE A 39 -16.77 57.63 -49.75
N SER A 40 -17.52 56.52 -49.81
CA SER A 40 -17.12 55.20 -49.30
C SER A 40 -15.86 54.71 -50.02
N THR A 41 -14.71 55.19 -49.57
CA THR A 41 -13.41 54.78 -50.06
C THR A 41 -12.99 53.58 -49.23
N SER A 42 -13.07 52.38 -49.82
CA SER A 42 -12.52 51.16 -49.22
C SER A 42 -11.00 51.26 -49.19
N SER A 43 -10.49 51.96 -48.17
CA SER A 43 -9.06 52.11 -47.95
C SER A 43 -8.60 50.98 -47.06
N CYS A 44 -7.97 49.99 -47.67
CA CYS A 44 -7.23 48.92 -47.01
C CYS A 44 -5.95 49.46 -46.36
N TYR A 45 -6.11 50.37 -45.39
CA TYR A 45 -5.08 50.61 -44.39
C TYR A 45 -4.88 49.32 -43.61
N SER A 46 -3.77 48.64 -43.87
CA SER A 46 -3.22 47.67 -42.93
C SER A 46 -2.94 48.41 -41.63
N SER A 47 -3.82 48.24 -40.65
CA SER A 47 -3.63 48.78 -39.31
C SER A 47 -2.30 48.26 -38.77
N LEU A 48 -1.33 49.17 -38.58
CA LEU A 48 -0.19 48.87 -37.71
C LEU A 48 -0.77 48.43 -36.36
N PRO A 49 -0.30 47.31 -35.77
CA PRO A 49 -0.74 46.91 -34.45
C PRO A 49 -0.55 48.07 -33.47
N SER A 50 -1.62 48.48 -32.79
CA SER A 50 -1.51 49.43 -31.69
C SER A 50 -0.54 48.86 -30.66
N SER A 51 0.13 49.73 -29.89
CA SER A 51 0.94 49.26 -28.75
C SER A 51 0.12 48.41 -27.77
N GLN A 52 -1.21 48.62 -27.74
CA GLN A 52 -2.16 47.79 -26.99
C GLN A 52 -2.31 46.40 -27.63
N ASP A 53 -2.52 46.31 -28.94
CA ASP A 53 -2.67 45.05 -29.69
C ASP A 53 -1.40 44.19 -29.57
N TRP A 54 -0.23 44.82 -29.68
CA TRP A 54 1.06 44.15 -29.48
C TRP A 54 1.21 43.60 -28.06
N TYR A 55 0.75 44.33 -27.04
CA TYR A 55 0.78 43.86 -25.66
C TYR A 55 -0.17 42.68 -25.46
N GLU A 56 -1.38 42.72 -26.02
CA GLU A 56 -2.36 41.63 -25.92
C GLU A 56 -1.92 40.35 -26.65
N GLN A 57 -1.24 40.49 -27.79
CA GLN A 57 -0.64 39.38 -28.52
C GLN A 57 0.49 38.71 -27.72
N ASN A 58 1.35 39.49 -27.05
CA ASN A 58 2.54 39.00 -26.35
C ASN A 58 2.34 38.59 -24.87
N LYS A 59 1.12 38.67 -24.32
CA LYS A 59 0.83 38.22 -22.94
C LYS A 59 1.27 36.77 -22.70
N THR A 60 2.02 36.56 -21.61
CA THR A 60 2.46 35.23 -21.18
C THR A 60 1.25 34.36 -20.76
N PRO A 61 1.36 33.02 -20.79
CA PRO A 61 0.30 32.14 -20.30
C PRO A 61 -0.11 32.42 -18.84
N LYS A 62 0.83 32.90 -18.01
CA LYS A 62 0.59 33.34 -16.63
C LYS A 62 -0.31 34.57 -16.57
N GLU A 63 -0.05 35.58 -17.38
CA GLU A 63 -0.89 36.79 -17.44
C GLU A 63 -2.29 36.48 -17.98
N LYS A 64 -2.38 35.66 -19.05
CA LYS A 64 -3.67 35.21 -19.60
C LYS A 64 -4.52 34.48 -18.54
N LEU A 65 -3.90 33.61 -17.73
CA LEU A 65 -4.57 32.94 -16.62
C LEU A 65 -4.99 33.92 -15.51
N ASN A 66 -4.10 34.84 -15.11
CA ASN A 66 -4.39 35.83 -14.07
C ASN A 66 -5.55 36.76 -14.48
N GLU A 67 -5.55 37.27 -15.71
CA GLU A 67 -6.63 38.11 -16.23
C GLU A 67 -7.97 37.35 -16.30
N ALA A 68 -7.95 36.11 -16.76
CA ALA A 68 -9.14 35.27 -16.81
C ALA A 68 -9.73 35.04 -15.40
N LEU A 69 -8.92 34.57 -14.44
CA LEU A 69 -9.39 34.31 -13.08
C LEU A 69 -9.81 35.59 -12.34
N LEU A 70 -9.18 36.73 -12.62
CA LEU A 70 -9.58 38.02 -12.06
C LEU A 70 -10.95 38.47 -12.58
N ARG A 71 -11.21 38.34 -13.88
CA ARG A 71 -12.52 38.60 -14.51
C ARG A 71 -13.61 37.65 -14.01
N LEU A 72 -13.26 36.37 -13.81
CA LEU A 72 -14.19 35.32 -13.35
C LEU A 72 -14.52 35.37 -11.85
N SER A 73 -13.86 36.23 -11.07
CA SER A 73 -14.00 36.29 -9.60
C SER A 73 -14.38 37.68 -9.07
N ASP A 74 -14.88 38.57 -9.93
CA ASP A 74 -15.17 39.98 -9.60
C ASP A 74 -13.98 40.71 -8.94
N ASN A 75 -12.77 40.50 -9.48
CA ASN A 75 -11.51 41.02 -8.94
C ASN A 75 -11.10 40.50 -7.54
N LYS A 76 -11.72 39.43 -7.03
CA LYS A 76 -11.37 38.84 -5.71
C LYS A 76 -10.12 37.95 -5.78
N PHE A 77 -9.82 37.34 -6.93
CA PHE A 77 -8.63 36.51 -7.11
C PHE A 77 -7.34 37.33 -7.02
N GLN A 78 -6.44 36.94 -6.12
CA GLN A 78 -5.11 37.57 -6.04
C GLN A 78 -4.17 36.96 -7.10
N PRO A 79 -3.61 37.75 -8.05
CA PRO A 79 -2.80 37.24 -9.15
C PRO A 79 -1.62 36.34 -8.73
N LEU A 80 -1.34 35.32 -9.53
CA LEU A 80 -0.18 34.44 -9.36
C LEU A 80 1.11 35.23 -9.60
N LYS A 81 1.93 35.37 -8.54
CA LYS A 81 3.14 36.21 -8.54
C LYS A 81 4.29 35.57 -9.33
N SER A 82 4.48 34.26 -9.17
CA SER A 82 5.58 33.49 -9.76
C SER A 82 5.11 32.14 -10.27
N GLN A 83 5.69 31.66 -11.38
CA GLN A 83 5.57 30.27 -11.81
C GLN A 83 6.60 29.40 -11.08
N LEU A 84 6.34 28.09 -10.98
CA LEU A 84 7.26 27.15 -10.36
C LEU A 84 8.34 26.72 -11.37
N THR A 85 9.61 26.96 -11.03
CA THR A 85 10.78 26.60 -11.87
C THR A 85 11.66 25.48 -11.28
N ARG A 86 11.39 25.05 -10.05
CA ARG A 86 12.16 24.03 -9.31
C ARG A 86 11.29 22.78 -9.05
N PRO A 87 11.88 21.58 -8.89
CA PRO A 87 11.11 20.37 -8.60
C PRO A 87 10.37 20.47 -7.26
N TRP A 88 9.22 19.80 -7.17
CA TRP A 88 8.34 19.89 -6.01
C TRP A 88 8.99 19.40 -4.71
N SER A 89 9.91 18.43 -4.78
CA SER A 89 10.66 17.90 -3.64
C SER A 89 11.39 19.00 -2.85
N GLU A 90 12.15 19.84 -3.55
CA GLU A 90 13.10 20.83 -3.00
C GLU A 90 12.46 22.11 -2.45
N LEU A 91 11.15 22.32 -2.70
CA LEU A 91 10.45 23.52 -2.23
C LEU A 91 10.33 23.57 -0.69
N ALA A 92 10.58 24.75 -0.13
CA ALA A 92 10.28 25.06 1.26
C ALA A 92 8.77 24.88 1.56
N LYS A 93 8.43 24.53 2.81
CA LYS A 93 7.04 24.29 3.25
C LYS A 93 6.11 25.47 2.96
N SER A 94 6.60 26.70 3.16
CA SER A 94 5.87 27.95 2.87
C SER A 94 5.56 28.11 1.37
N ALA A 95 6.52 27.80 0.49
CA ALA A 95 6.32 27.85 -0.96
C ALA A 95 5.31 26.79 -1.43
N LYS A 96 5.41 25.55 -0.92
CA LYS A 96 4.41 24.49 -1.18
C LYS A 96 3.00 24.94 -0.79
N TYR A 97 2.85 25.51 0.41
CA TYR A 97 1.57 26.04 0.90
C TYR A 97 1.01 27.16 0.00
N TYR A 98 1.85 28.12 -0.42
CA TYR A 98 1.44 29.17 -1.35
C TYR A 98 0.87 28.61 -2.66
N TYR A 99 1.59 27.68 -3.30
CA TYR A 99 1.13 27.08 -4.56
C TYR A 99 -0.12 26.22 -4.40
N ILE A 100 -0.24 25.44 -3.31
CA ILE A 100 -1.47 24.68 -3.00
C ILE A 100 -2.66 25.63 -2.79
N SER A 101 -2.48 26.68 -1.99
CA SER A 101 -3.54 27.65 -1.72
C SER A 101 -4.00 28.36 -3.00
N LYS A 102 -3.05 28.74 -3.87
CA LYS A 102 -3.35 29.38 -5.16
C LYS A 102 -4.06 28.45 -6.14
N ALA A 103 -3.63 27.18 -6.21
CA ALA A 103 -4.31 26.17 -7.02
C ALA A 103 -5.74 25.92 -6.51
N LYS A 104 -5.94 25.80 -5.19
CA LYS A 104 -7.28 25.65 -4.60
C LYS A 104 -8.18 26.85 -4.92
N GLU A 105 -7.68 28.08 -4.74
CA GLU A 105 -8.42 29.32 -5.04
C GLU A 105 -8.88 29.36 -6.51
N ALA A 106 -7.99 29.05 -7.46
CA ALA A 106 -8.32 28.99 -8.88
C ALA A 106 -9.35 27.89 -9.21
N VAL A 107 -9.20 26.69 -8.65
CA VAL A 107 -10.16 25.58 -8.85
C VAL A 107 -11.53 25.92 -8.27
N MET A 108 -11.61 26.52 -7.08
CA MET A 108 -12.89 26.93 -6.48
C MET A 108 -13.62 27.98 -7.32
N ILE A 109 -12.91 28.96 -7.91
CA ILE A 109 -13.52 29.93 -8.83
C ILE A 109 -14.13 29.21 -10.04
N VAL A 110 -13.37 28.33 -10.70
CA VAL A 110 -13.86 27.55 -11.85
C VAL A 110 -15.04 26.66 -11.48
N LEU A 111 -15.00 25.98 -10.32
CA LEU A 111 -16.09 25.13 -9.85
C LEU A 111 -17.36 25.92 -9.50
N SER A 112 -17.24 27.14 -8.94
CA SER A 112 -18.39 27.99 -8.64
C SER A 112 -19.16 28.43 -9.89
N ILE A 113 -18.49 28.45 -11.04
CA ILE A 113 -19.11 28.73 -12.35
C ILE A 113 -19.74 27.46 -12.94
N ILE A 114 -19.10 26.29 -12.76
CA ILE A 114 -19.60 25.01 -13.29
C ILE A 114 -20.81 24.50 -12.49
N ALA A 115 -20.77 24.59 -11.17
CA ALA A 115 -21.78 24.04 -10.26
C ALA A 115 -21.86 24.85 -8.95
N PRO A 116 -22.55 26.01 -8.95
CA PRO A 116 -22.66 26.87 -7.78
C PRO A 116 -23.31 26.13 -6.60
N GLY A 117 -22.69 26.21 -5.42
CA GLY A 117 -23.14 25.56 -4.19
C GLY A 117 -22.86 24.04 -4.14
N GLN A 118 -22.15 23.47 -5.10
CA GLN A 118 -21.70 22.07 -5.11
C GLN A 118 -20.19 21.93 -5.35
N GLU A 119 -19.44 23.01 -5.20
CA GLU A 119 -18.01 23.10 -5.53
C GLU A 119 -17.19 22.08 -4.74
N ASP A 120 -17.38 22.02 -3.42
CA ASP A 120 -16.70 21.07 -2.55
C ASP A 120 -17.06 19.61 -2.88
N THR A 121 -18.31 19.33 -3.26
CA THR A 121 -18.77 17.98 -3.65
C THR A 121 -18.08 17.49 -4.92
N ILE A 122 -17.89 18.37 -5.91
CA ILE A 122 -17.18 18.03 -7.15
C ILE A 122 -15.67 17.92 -6.87
N LEU A 123 -15.10 18.86 -6.11
CA LEU A 123 -13.68 18.85 -5.74
C LEU A 123 -13.30 17.57 -5.00
N LEU A 124 -14.17 17.09 -4.10
CA LEU A 124 -14.04 15.78 -3.45
C LEU A 124 -14.01 14.67 -4.50
N LYS A 125 -15.05 14.49 -5.32
CA LYS A 125 -15.10 13.41 -6.33
C LYS A 125 -13.89 13.40 -7.28
N LEU A 126 -13.39 14.58 -7.65
CA LEU A 126 -12.22 14.75 -8.51
C LEU A 126 -10.88 14.45 -7.82
N SER A 127 -10.84 14.50 -6.48
CA SER A 127 -9.65 14.12 -5.72
C SER A 127 -9.46 12.61 -5.76
N PRO A 128 -8.28 12.10 -6.18
CA PRO A 128 -8.00 10.66 -6.21
C PRO A 128 -7.99 10.01 -4.81
N SER A 129 -8.08 10.78 -3.72
CA SER A 129 -8.27 10.24 -2.36
C SER A 129 -9.73 9.96 -2.00
N SER A 130 -10.68 10.52 -2.75
CA SER A 130 -12.14 10.43 -2.52
C SER A 130 -12.86 9.63 -3.60
N THR A 131 -12.23 9.38 -4.76
CA THR A 131 -12.59 8.29 -5.68
C THR A 131 -12.15 6.91 -5.14
N ASN A 132 -12.34 6.70 -3.83
CA ASN A 132 -12.62 5.37 -3.31
C ASN A 132 -14.11 5.14 -3.50
N GLU A 133 -14.48 4.72 -4.71
CA GLU A 133 -15.77 4.08 -4.95
C GLU A 133 -16.05 3.07 -3.83
N SER A 134 -17.18 3.24 -3.16
CA SER A 134 -17.70 2.22 -2.27
C SER A 134 -17.91 0.91 -3.06
N ASP A 135 -17.58 -0.19 -2.40
CA ASP A 135 -18.00 -1.58 -2.69
C ASP A 135 -17.03 -2.48 -3.44
N ALA A 136 -16.07 -1.95 -4.20
CA ALA A 136 -14.93 -2.73 -4.69
C ALA A 136 -13.87 -2.94 -3.58
N THR A 137 -14.23 -3.68 -2.53
CA THR A 137 -13.21 -4.36 -1.72
C THR A 137 -12.45 -5.31 -2.64
N ASP A 138 -11.11 -5.20 -2.69
CA ASP A 138 -10.28 -6.08 -3.52
C ASP A 138 -10.72 -7.53 -3.36
N LYS A 139 -10.88 -8.27 -4.45
CA LYS A 139 -11.35 -9.67 -4.41
C LYS A 139 -10.57 -10.53 -3.41
N ALA A 140 -9.27 -10.27 -3.25
CA ALA A 140 -8.42 -10.90 -2.24
C ALA A 140 -8.85 -10.56 -0.79
N THR A 141 -9.23 -9.32 -0.51
CA THR A 141 -9.73 -8.90 0.82
C THR A 141 -11.11 -9.48 1.13
N GLN A 142 -11.99 -9.60 0.12
CA GLN A 142 -13.27 -10.31 0.27
C GLN A 142 -13.04 -11.78 0.62
N GLN A 143 -12.13 -12.46 -0.08
CA GLN A 143 -11.74 -13.85 0.22
C GLN A 143 -11.13 -14.01 1.63
N LEU A 144 -10.37 -13.03 2.11
CA LEU A 144 -9.84 -13.04 3.49
C LEU A 144 -10.94 -12.82 4.54
N ILE A 145 -11.94 -12.00 4.26
CA ILE A 145 -13.11 -11.81 5.11
C ILE A 145 -13.95 -13.09 5.16
N GLU A 146 -14.20 -13.73 4.02
CA GLU A 146 -14.88 -15.02 3.91
C GLU A 146 -14.14 -16.10 4.72
N ALA A 147 -12.83 -16.23 4.54
CA ALA A 147 -12.00 -17.17 5.30
C ALA A 147 -12.06 -16.92 6.83
N TYR A 148 -12.08 -15.65 7.26
CA TYR A 148 -12.25 -15.29 8.67
C TYR A 148 -13.61 -15.78 9.22
N HIS A 149 -14.69 -15.67 8.44
CA HIS A 149 -16.02 -16.15 8.83
C HIS A 149 -16.15 -17.68 8.84
N VAL A 150 -15.48 -18.39 7.93
CA VAL A 150 -15.49 -19.86 7.86
C VAL A 150 -14.68 -20.49 9.02
N THR A 151 -13.64 -19.83 9.51
CA THR A 151 -12.79 -20.41 10.57
C THR A 151 -13.42 -20.39 11.97
N ALA A 152 -13.45 -21.55 12.63
CA ALA A 152 -13.94 -21.70 14.00
C ALA A 152 -12.88 -21.43 15.09
N ASP A 153 -11.58 -21.67 14.82
CA ASP A 153 -10.51 -21.40 15.79
C ASP A 153 -10.15 -19.90 15.84
N LYS A 154 -10.21 -19.34 17.04
CA LYS A 154 -9.80 -17.96 17.35
C LYS A 154 -8.35 -17.67 16.98
N LYS A 155 -7.44 -18.66 17.02
CA LYS A 155 -6.04 -18.48 16.60
C LYS A 155 -5.94 -18.30 15.08
N THR A 156 -6.62 -19.15 14.31
CA THR A 156 -6.65 -19.04 12.84
C THR A 156 -7.37 -17.77 12.40
N GLN A 157 -8.48 -17.39 13.06
CA GLN A 157 -9.13 -16.09 12.86
C GLN A 157 -8.17 -14.91 13.09
N LEU A 158 -7.35 -14.95 14.16
CA LEU A 158 -6.35 -13.93 14.45
C LEU A 158 -5.26 -13.86 13.36
N GLN A 159 -4.81 -15.01 12.87
CA GLN A 159 -3.81 -15.12 11.80
C GLN A 159 -4.34 -14.52 10.50
N ILE A 160 -5.55 -14.91 10.07
CA ILE A 160 -6.20 -14.38 8.86
C ILE A 160 -6.39 -12.87 8.99
N LEU A 161 -6.91 -12.40 10.12
CA LEU A 161 -7.10 -10.96 10.35
C LEU A 161 -5.76 -10.20 10.35
N SER A 162 -4.67 -10.79 10.86
CA SER A 162 -3.35 -10.16 10.88
C SER A 162 -2.74 -9.92 9.49
N LEU A 163 -3.23 -10.60 8.43
CA LEU A 163 -2.80 -10.37 7.05
C LEU A 163 -3.23 -8.99 6.52
N PHE A 164 -4.39 -8.48 6.93
CA PHE A 164 -4.98 -7.26 6.37
C PHE A 164 -5.34 -6.17 7.40
N ALA A 165 -5.22 -6.44 8.70
CA ALA A 165 -5.53 -5.47 9.76
C ALA A 165 -4.69 -4.17 9.74
N ASN A 166 -3.55 -4.16 9.05
CA ASN A 166 -2.71 -2.98 8.83
C ASN A 166 -3.11 -2.16 7.59
N ASN A 167 -3.84 -2.75 6.64
CA ASN A 167 -4.17 -2.12 5.35
C ASN A 167 -5.35 -1.15 5.46
N PHE A 168 -6.12 -1.23 6.54
CA PHE A 168 -7.36 -0.50 6.75
C PHE A 168 -7.40 0.19 8.12
N THR A 169 -8.16 1.30 8.23
CA THR A 169 -8.42 1.97 9.52
C THR A 169 -9.33 1.11 10.41
N LYS A 170 -9.36 1.39 11.73
CA LYS A 170 -10.22 0.64 12.67
C LYS A 170 -11.70 0.73 12.28
N GLU A 171 -12.17 1.92 11.92
CA GLU A 171 -13.53 2.19 11.47
C GLU A 171 -13.88 1.39 10.21
N LYS A 172 -13.00 1.39 9.20
CA LYS A 172 -13.23 0.64 7.97
C LYS A 172 -13.26 -0.88 8.23
N LEU A 173 -12.41 -1.41 9.11
CA LEU A 173 -12.46 -2.82 9.51
C LEU A 173 -13.76 -3.21 10.21
N LEU A 174 -14.32 -2.32 11.04
CA LEU A 174 -15.61 -2.55 11.71
C LEU A 174 -16.79 -2.49 10.72
N GLN A 175 -16.72 -1.63 9.69
CA GLN A 175 -17.69 -1.61 8.59
C GLN A 175 -17.60 -2.88 7.72
N LEU A 176 -16.39 -3.33 7.41
CA LEU A 176 -16.16 -4.51 6.56
C LEU A 176 -16.50 -5.84 7.25
N VAL A 177 -16.29 -5.92 8.57
CA VAL A 177 -16.59 -7.13 9.34
C VAL A 177 -17.32 -6.75 10.63
N PRO A 178 -18.67 -6.71 10.63
CA PRO A 178 -19.46 -6.30 11.80
C PRO A 178 -19.28 -7.18 13.06
N SER A 179 -18.69 -8.39 12.92
CA SER A 179 -18.37 -9.30 14.03
C SER A 179 -17.01 -9.05 14.70
N LEU A 180 -16.27 -8.02 14.26
CA LEU A 180 -15.02 -7.59 14.87
C LEU A 180 -15.27 -6.68 16.08
N THR A 181 -14.38 -6.78 17.06
CA THR A 181 -14.26 -5.80 18.14
C THR A 181 -12.90 -5.11 18.03
N GLN A 182 -12.78 -3.89 18.55
CA GLN A 182 -11.52 -3.12 18.51
C GLN A 182 -10.34 -3.91 19.11
N SER A 183 -10.59 -4.65 20.20
CA SER A 183 -9.61 -5.55 20.83
C SER A 183 -9.09 -6.64 19.89
N LYS A 184 -9.94 -7.23 19.03
CA LYS A 184 -9.49 -8.19 18.00
C LYS A 184 -8.58 -7.53 16.96
N ILE A 185 -8.88 -6.30 16.55
CA ILE A 185 -8.03 -5.53 15.62
C ILE A 185 -6.66 -5.27 16.25
N ASP A 186 -6.64 -4.78 17.50
CA ASP A 186 -5.39 -4.49 18.20
C ASP A 186 -4.56 -5.75 18.47
N ALA A 187 -5.22 -6.87 18.81
CA ALA A 187 -4.56 -8.17 18.90
C ALA A 187 -3.96 -8.64 17.56
N ALA A 188 -4.68 -8.47 16.44
CA ALA A 188 -4.20 -8.85 15.11
C ALA A 188 -3.04 -7.97 14.63
N ARG A 189 -3.06 -6.67 14.94
CA ARG A 189 -1.94 -5.76 14.68
C ARG A 189 -0.72 -6.08 15.53
N LYS A 190 -0.92 -6.40 16.82
CA LYS A 190 0.14 -6.88 17.71
C LYS A 190 0.73 -8.20 17.19
N HIS A 191 -0.11 -9.12 16.69
CA HIS A 191 0.34 -10.36 16.06
C HIS A 191 1.22 -10.10 14.83
N ALA A 192 0.73 -9.26 13.90
CA ALA A 192 1.46 -8.87 12.70
C ALA A 192 2.81 -8.19 13.01
N SER A 193 2.88 -7.41 14.10
CA SER A 193 4.10 -6.72 14.54
C SER A 193 5.11 -7.62 15.26
N VAL A 194 4.65 -8.62 16.03
CA VAL A 194 5.53 -9.46 16.88
C VAL A 194 5.94 -10.78 16.22
N ILE A 195 5.03 -11.46 15.52
CA ILE A 195 5.29 -12.77 14.88
C ILE A 195 5.35 -12.62 13.35
N GLY A 196 4.61 -11.65 12.80
CA GLY A 196 4.45 -11.44 11.36
C GLY A 196 3.02 -11.70 10.89
N PRO A 197 2.60 -11.09 9.77
CA PRO A 197 1.26 -11.28 9.21
C PRO A 197 1.07 -12.74 8.75
N GLY A 198 -0.05 -13.36 9.16
CA GLY A 198 -0.43 -14.72 8.76
C GLY A 198 0.40 -15.87 9.37
N GLN A 199 1.39 -15.58 10.22
CA GLN A 199 2.27 -16.60 10.79
C GLN A 199 1.61 -17.43 11.91
N ILE A 200 1.99 -18.71 12.03
CA ILE A 200 1.36 -19.61 13.01
C ILE A 200 1.92 -19.36 14.42
N LEU A 201 1.04 -19.03 15.36
CA LEU A 201 1.36 -18.98 16.80
C LEU A 201 1.74 -20.37 17.32
N ASN A 202 3.04 -20.59 17.56
CA ASN A 202 3.62 -21.82 18.08
C ASN A 202 3.27 -23.04 17.20
N PRO A 203 3.97 -23.25 16.07
CA PRO A 203 3.73 -24.43 15.24
C PRO A 203 3.91 -25.72 16.06
N PRO A 204 3.04 -26.73 15.88
CA PRO A 204 3.14 -27.97 16.62
C PRO A 204 4.49 -28.65 16.31
N LYS A 205 5.26 -28.97 17.36
CA LYS A 205 6.51 -29.72 17.22
C LYS A 205 6.21 -31.13 16.70
N ILE A 206 6.47 -31.36 15.42
CA ILE A 206 6.30 -32.69 14.80
C ILE A 206 7.52 -33.55 15.13
N TYR A 207 7.42 -34.39 16.14
CA TYR A 207 8.44 -35.40 16.44
C TYR A 207 8.38 -36.52 15.41
N ARG A 208 9.41 -36.62 14.55
CA ARG A 208 9.58 -37.72 13.58
C ARG A 208 10.70 -38.65 14.05
N ILE A 209 10.33 -39.73 14.72
CA ILE A 209 11.30 -40.77 15.12
C ILE A 209 11.80 -41.47 13.85
N ARG A 210 13.09 -41.30 13.53
CA ARG A 210 13.75 -42.05 12.45
C ARG A 210 14.39 -43.31 13.03
N LEU A 211 13.87 -44.47 12.65
CA LEU A 211 14.52 -45.74 12.98
C LEU A 211 15.76 -45.92 12.09
N THR A 212 16.95 -45.91 12.70
CA THR A 212 18.22 -46.15 12.00
C THR A 212 18.28 -47.58 11.47
N ARG A 213 18.82 -47.77 10.25
CA ARG A 213 18.99 -49.09 9.61
C ARG A 213 19.54 -50.20 10.54
N PRO A 214 20.61 -50.01 11.34
CA PRO A 214 21.06 -51.04 12.28
C PRO A 214 20.02 -51.42 13.34
N LYS A 215 19.32 -50.46 13.95
CA LYS A 215 18.23 -50.74 14.92
C LYS A 215 17.06 -51.51 14.28
N LEU A 216 16.75 -51.24 13.01
CA LEU A 216 15.76 -52.01 12.25
C LEU A 216 16.24 -53.44 11.97
N LEU A 217 17.48 -53.61 11.50
CA LEU A 217 18.05 -54.93 11.20
C LEU A 217 18.14 -55.80 12.46
N HIS A 218 18.62 -55.26 13.58
CA HIS A 218 18.69 -55.97 14.87
C HIS A 218 17.31 -56.46 15.35
N PHE A 219 16.26 -55.64 15.20
CA PHE A 219 14.90 -56.06 15.54
C PHE A 219 14.36 -57.13 14.58
N LEU A 220 14.62 -57.01 13.27
CA LEU A 220 14.20 -58.02 12.29
C LEU A 220 14.93 -59.35 12.48
N GLU A 221 16.22 -59.32 12.80
CA GLU A 221 17.03 -60.49 13.15
C GLU A 221 16.48 -61.18 14.39
N TYR A 222 16.26 -60.43 15.47
CA TYR A 222 15.63 -60.92 16.69
C TYR A 222 14.27 -61.58 16.41
N VAL A 223 13.33 -60.89 15.76
CA VAL A 223 11.99 -61.46 15.44
C VAL A 223 12.07 -62.70 14.52
N SER A 224 13.14 -62.84 13.74
CA SER A 224 13.39 -64.01 12.90
C SER A 224 14.05 -65.19 13.64
N MET A 225 14.45 -65.03 14.90
CA MET A 225 15.10 -66.10 15.66
C MET A 225 14.12 -67.26 15.98
N PRO A 226 14.51 -68.52 15.68
CA PRO A 226 13.67 -69.70 15.96
C PRO A 226 13.34 -69.91 17.45
N SER A 227 14.08 -69.29 18.37
CA SER A 227 13.83 -69.31 19.81
C SER A 227 12.54 -68.57 20.20
N ILE A 228 12.20 -67.48 19.51
CA ILE A 228 10.99 -66.68 19.76
C ILE A 228 9.77 -67.34 19.14
N SER A 229 9.93 -67.96 17.97
CA SER A 229 8.86 -68.70 17.29
C SER A 229 8.51 -70.05 17.95
N LYS A 230 9.17 -70.43 19.07
CA LYS A 230 8.81 -71.62 19.86
C LYS A 230 7.52 -71.40 20.63
N VAL A 231 6.45 -71.73 19.95
CA VAL A 231 5.06 -71.64 20.39
C VAL A 231 4.71 -72.80 21.34
N LEU A 232 4.37 -72.48 22.61
CA LEU A 232 3.72 -73.41 23.55
C LEU A 232 2.20 -73.19 23.52
N GLY A 233 1.44 -74.24 23.21
CA GLY A 233 0.02 -74.12 22.91
C GLY A 233 -0.94 -74.68 23.95
N PHE A 234 -1.90 -73.85 24.36
CA PHE A 234 -3.06 -74.24 25.17
C PHE A 234 -4.34 -73.66 24.55
N GLY A 235 -5.32 -74.53 24.32
CA GLY A 235 -6.64 -74.23 23.73
C GLY A 235 -6.64 -74.04 22.20
N THR A 236 -7.54 -74.71 21.49
CA THR A 236 -7.75 -74.60 20.04
C THR A 236 -9.01 -73.81 19.68
N MET A 237 -9.05 -73.28 18.46
CA MET A 237 -10.18 -72.60 17.83
C MET A 237 -10.33 -73.15 16.41
N GLN A 238 -11.56 -73.49 16.00
CA GLN A 238 -11.81 -73.99 14.65
C GLN A 238 -12.06 -72.81 13.70
N LEU A 239 -11.21 -72.68 12.68
CA LEU A 239 -11.36 -71.71 11.61
C LEU A 239 -12.04 -72.40 10.42
N HIS A 240 -13.23 -71.94 10.08
CA HIS A 240 -14.00 -72.45 8.96
C HIS A 240 -13.57 -71.73 7.68
N LEU A 241 -13.11 -72.49 6.69
CA LEU A 241 -12.82 -72.00 5.34
C LEU A 241 -14.12 -71.94 4.52
N SER A 242 -14.13 -71.10 3.49
CA SER A 242 -15.22 -71.04 2.50
C SER A 242 -15.38 -72.33 1.68
N SER A 243 -14.38 -73.22 1.71
CA SER A 243 -14.45 -74.60 1.19
C SER A 243 -15.26 -75.55 2.09
N GLY A 244 -15.71 -75.11 3.27
CA GLY A 244 -16.37 -75.94 4.29
C GLY A 244 -15.39 -76.68 5.22
N GLU A 245 -14.09 -76.64 4.93
CA GLU A 245 -13.04 -77.27 5.72
C GLU A 245 -12.79 -76.52 7.05
N LYS A 246 -12.44 -77.27 8.11
CA LYS A 246 -12.23 -76.72 9.46
C LYS A 246 -10.79 -76.94 9.92
N ILE A 247 -10.00 -75.86 10.00
CA ILE A 247 -8.62 -75.89 10.48
C ILE A 247 -8.58 -75.56 11.97
N GLN A 248 -7.90 -76.36 12.79
CA GLN A 248 -7.70 -76.05 14.21
C GLN A 248 -6.47 -75.15 14.41
N ILE A 249 -6.66 -73.98 14.98
CA ILE A 249 -5.61 -72.99 15.27
C ILE A 249 -5.62 -72.66 16.77
N PRO A 250 -4.48 -72.66 17.48
CA PRO A 250 -4.47 -72.33 18.91
C PRO A 250 -4.84 -70.88 19.24
N LYS A 251 -5.59 -70.67 20.33
CA LYS A 251 -6.23 -69.38 20.63
C LYS A 251 -5.39 -68.43 21.51
N VAL A 252 -4.81 -68.93 22.61
CA VAL A 252 -4.13 -68.08 23.63
C VAL A 252 -2.76 -67.59 23.16
N ILE A 253 -2.13 -68.33 22.26
CA ILE A 253 -0.74 -68.17 21.79
C ILE A 253 -0.49 -66.77 21.23
N ARG A 254 -1.34 -66.30 20.32
CA ARG A 254 -1.09 -65.09 19.52
C ARG A 254 -0.99 -63.83 20.39
N ASN A 255 -1.73 -63.79 21.49
CA ASN A 255 -1.80 -62.64 22.39
C ASN A 255 -0.65 -62.64 23.42
N ALA A 256 -0.31 -63.81 23.99
CA ALA A 256 0.80 -63.93 24.93
C ALA A 256 2.17 -63.67 24.28
N VAL A 257 2.35 -64.11 23.03
CA VAL A 257 3.56 -63.85 22.23
C VAL A 257 3.72 -62.35 21.96
N SER A 258 2.66 -61.67 21.50
CA SER A 258 2.71 -60.24 21.15
C SER A 258 3.13 -59.34 22.33
N ALA A 259 2.65 -59.62 23.54
CA ALA A 259 3.00 -58.85 24.74
C ALA A 259 4.44 -59.13 25.24
N ARG A 260 4.92 -60.37 25.10
CA ARG A 260 6.25 -60.78 25.60
C ARG A 260 7.39 -60.45 24.64
N ILE A 261 7.14 -60.41 23.31
CA ILE A 261 8.15 -60.06 22.31
C ILE A 261 8.88 -58.75 22.66
N ILE A 262 8.15 -57.73 23.11
CA ILE A 262 8.73 -56.41 23.45
C ILE A 262 9.58 -56.49 24.72
N ALA A 263 9.08 -57.14 25.79
CA ALA A 263 9.82 -57.28 27.04
C ALA A 263 11.12 -58.08 26.82
N ASN A 264 11.01 -59.26 26.19
CA ASN A 264 12.14 -60.10 25.85
C ASN A 264 13.13 -59.39 24.90
N TYR A 265 12.67 -58.50 24.01
CA TYR A 265 13.56 -57.72 23.14
C TYR A 265 14.36 -56.69 23.93
N LEU A 266 13.74 -56.05 24.93
CA LEU A 266 14.41 -55.11 25.82
C LEU A 266 15.42 -55.80 26.74
N GLU A 267 15.24 -57.08 27.05
CA GLU A 267 16.23 -57.91 27.75
C GLU A 267 17.36 -58.32 26.79
N TYR A 268 17.04 -58.84 25.61
CA TYR A 268 18.02 -59.18 24.57
C TYR A 268 18.93 -58.00 24.19
N CYS A 269 18.39 -56.78 24.07
CA CYS A 269 19.20 -55.58 23.80
C CYS A 269 20.18 -55.21 24.93
N LYS A 270 19.95 -55.66 26.18
CA LYS A 270 20.92 -55.48 27.27
C LYS A 270 22.04 -56.52 27.20
N GLU A 271 21.73 -57.72 26.74
CA GLU A 271 22.69 -58.82 26.58
C GLU A 271 23.60 -58.64 25.35
N THR A 272 23.09 -58.06 24.25
CA THR A 272 23.87 -57.84 23.02
C THR A 272 24.67 -56.53 22.98
N GLU A 273 24.83 -55.84 24.12
CA GLU A 273 25.50 -54.54 24.27
C GLU A 273 25.03 -53.43 23.32
N LEU A 274 23.88 -53.61 22.66
CA LEU A 274 23.33 -52.62 21.76
C LEU A 274 22.69 -51.51 22.59
N HIS A 275 23.49 -50.50 22.94
CA HIS A 275 23.02 -49.28 23.61
C HIS A 275 21.85 -48.66 22.83
N LEU A 276 20.65 -49.03 23.23
CA LEU A 276 19.43 -48.30 22.96
C LEU A 276 19.59 -46.95 23.65
N CYS A 277 20.10 -45.95 22.91
CA CYS A 277 20.14 -44.57 23.39
C CYS A 277 18.74 -44.17 23.87
N THR A 278 18.60 -44.15 25.19
CA THR A 278 17.71 -43.26 25.91
C THR A 278 18.01 -41.83 25.47
N GLU A 279 16.97 -41.00 25.43
CA GLU A 279 17.05 -39.53 25.31
C GLU A 279 17.55 -38.93 23.97
N SER A 280 16.58 -38.56 23.12
CA SER A 280 16.53 -37.26 22.42
C SER A 280 15.14 -37.02 21.80
#